data_AF-B4W1C3-F1
#
_entry.id   AF-B4W1C3-F1
#
_cell.length_a   1.000
_cell.length_b   1.000
_cell.length_c   1.000
_cell.angle_alpha   90.00
_cell.angle_beta   90.00
_cell.angle_gamma   90.00
#
_symmetry.space_group_name_H-M   'P 1'
#
loop_
_entity.id
_entity.type
_entity.pdbx_description
1 polymer ?
#
loop_
_entity_poly.entity_id
_entity_poly.type
_entity_poly.pdbx_seq_one_letter_code
_entity_poly.pdbx_strand_id
1 'polypeptide(L)' 'MALYELATFDPSDPVLNPMWRQGMFVMPFMARLGVTESWRGWSISGETATDVGFWSLK' A
#
# COMPACT_ATOMS: atom_id res chain seq x y z
N MET A 1 -8.54 -3.88 10.64
CA MET A 1 -8.87 -3.06 9.46
C MET A 1 -7.70 -3.01 8.48
N ALA A 2 -6.52 -2.52 8.87
CA ALA A 2 -5.35 -2.47 7.98
C ALA A 2 -4.95 -3.83 7.37
N LEU A 3 -4.93 -4.91 8.17
CA LEU A 3 -4.65 -6.27 7.66
C LEU A 3 -5.68 -6.79 6.65
N TYR A 4 -6.95 -6.34 6.77
CA TYR A 4 -7.99 -6.72 5.82
C TYR A 4 -7.81 -5.98 4.50
N GLU A 5 -7.57 -4.67 4.56
CA GLU A 5 -7.25 -3.87 3.39
C GLU A 5 -6.01 -4.39 2.66
N LEU A 6 -4.96 -4.80 3.40
CA LEU A 6 -3.76 -5.38 2.78
C LEU A 6 -3.96 -6.77 2.18
N ALA A 7 -4.91 -7.56 2.70
CA ALA A 7 -5.25 -8.85 2.12
C ALA A 7 -6.03 -8.72 0.80
N THR A 8 -6.80 -7.64 0.63
CA THR A 8 -7.66 -7.42 -0.55
C THR A 8 -7.10 -6.41 -1.54
N PHE A 9 -6.07 -5.64 -1.17
CA PHE A 9 -5.47 -4.63 -2.02
C PHE A 9 -4.64 -5.22 -3.17
N ASP A 10 -4.88 -4.69 -4.37
CA ASP A 10 -4.11 -4.98 -5.58
C ASP A 10 -3.15 -3.80 -5.90
N PRO A 11 -1.83 -3.97 -5.72
CA PRO A 11 -0.83 -2.94 -6.00
C PRO A 11 -0.39 -2.87 -7.47
N SER A 12 -0.96 -3.68 -8.37
CA SER A 12 -0.42 -3.87 -9.73
C SER A 12 -0.56 -2.64 -10.65
N ASP A 13 -1.59 -1.82 -10.44
CA ASP A 13 -1.87 -0.65 -11.27
C ASP A 13 -2.23 0.59 -10.43
N PRO A 14 -1.25 1.46 -10.11
CA PRO A 14 -1.50 2.67 -9.34
C PRO A 14 -2.19 3.78 -10.16
N VAL A 15 -2.23 3.68 -11.49
CA VAL A 15 -2.81 4.72 -12.36
C VAL A 15 -4.30 4.50 -12.54
N LEU A 16 -4.69 3.29 -12.97
CA LEU A 16 -6.08 2.96 -13.24
C LEU A 16 -6.76 2.26 -12.06
N ASN A 17 -6.04 1.62 -11.14
CA ASN A 17 -6.64 0.95 -9.97
C ASN A 17 -6.09 1.46 -8.62
N PRO A 18 -6.12 2.77 -8.34
CA PRO A 18 -5.62 3.31 -7.07
C PRO A 18 -6.51 2.92 -5.87
N MET A 19 -5.96 3.12 -4.67
CA MET A 19 -6.55 2.73 -3.38
C MET A 19 -8.00 3.20 -3.17
N TRP A 20 -8.34 4.40 -3.65
CA TRP A 20 -9.69 4.97 -3.53
C TRP A 20 -10.73 4.30 -4.45
N ARG A 21 -10.30 3.60 -5.51
CA ARG A 21 -11.20 2.75 -6.33
C ARG A 21 -11.44 1.39 -5.69
N GLN A 22 -10.53 0.93 -4.86
CA GLN A 22 -10.61 -0.39 -4.19
C GLN A 22 -11.31 -0.33 -2.83
N GLY A 23 -11.81 0.85 -2.41
CA GLY A 23 -12.54 1.00 -1.14
C GLY A 23 -11.63 0.94 0.10
N MET A 24 -10.35 1.30 -0.05
CA MET A 24 -9.39 1.30 1.06
C MET A 24 -9.57 2.56 1.91
N PHE A 25 -9.78 2.39 3.21
CA PHE A 25 -10.07 3.48 4.13
C PHE A 25 -8.86 3.86 4.98
N VAL A 26 -8.13 2.88 5.52
CA VAL A 26 -7.03 3.11 6.47
C VAL A 26 -5.69 3.34 5.76
N MET A 27 -5.44 2.65 4.66
CA MET A 27 -4.16 2.79 3.96
C MET A 27 -3.89 4.21 3.43
N PRO A 28 -4.85 5.01 2.94
CA PRO A 28 -4.59 6.40 2.57
C PRO A 28 -4.08 7.28 3.73
N PHE A 29 -4.51 6.99 4.97
CA PHE A 29 -4.01 7.70 6.15
C PHE A 29 -2.58 7.28 6.51
N MET A 30 -2.22 6.01 6.30
CA MET A 30 -0.84 5.53 6.46
C MET A 30 0.08 6.15 5.41
N ALA A 31 -0.36 6.18 4.15
CA ALA A 31 0.37 6.79 3.04
C ALA A 31 0.60 8.30 3.25
N ARG A 32 -0.39 9.02 3.80
CA ARG A 32 -0.27 10.43 4.16
C ARG A 32 0.86 10.71 5.16
N LEU A 33 1.15 9.75 6.04
CA LEU A 33 2.21 9.85 7.05
C LEU A 33 3.54 9.24 6.60
N GLY A 34 3.67 8.88 5.32
CA GLY A 34 4.91 8.38 4.73
C GLY A 34 5.08 6.87 4.76
N VAL A 35 4.07 6.09 5.16
CA VAL A 35 4.09 4.62 5.07
C VAL A 35 3.56 4.20 3.71
N THR A 36 4.45 3.99 2.74
CA THR A 36 4.10 3.75 1.32
C THR A 36 4.58 2.42 0.77
N GLU A 37 5.34 1.65 1.54
CA GLU A 37 6.01 0.43 1.06
C GLU A 37 5.54 -0.81 1.81
N SER A 38 5.55 -1.96 1.14
CA SER A 38 5.20 -3.27 1.70
C SER A 38 6.39 -4.23 1.74
N TRP A 39 6.40 -5.12 2.74
CA TRP A 39 7.33 -6.27 2.79
C TRP A 39 7.21 -7.23 1.62
N ARG A 40 6.11 -7.16 0.86
CA ARG A 40 5.94 -7.92 -0.38
C ARG A 40 6.67 -7.30 -1.58
N GLY A 41 7.44 -6.23 -1.37
CA GLY A 41 8.32 -5.63 -2.35
C GLY A 41 7.66 -4.66 -3.34
N TRP A 42 6.47 -4.16 -3.00
CA TRP A 42 5.74 -3.17 -3.79
C TRP A 42 5.57 -1.87 -3.00
N SER A 43 5.49 -0.74 -3.71
CA SER A 43 5.11 0.56 -3.16
C SER A 43 3.78 1.05 -3.74
N ILE A 44 3.12 1.97 -3.04
CA ILE A 44 1.88 2.61 -3.50
C ILE A 44 2.09 3.41 -4.80
N SER A 45 3.30 3.90 -5.05
CA SER A 45 3.67 4.62 -6.27
C SER A 45 3.96 3.69 -7.46
N GLY A 46 3.96 2.36 -7.27
CA GLY A 46 4.29 1.38 -8.30
C GLY A 46 5.78 1.09 -8.45
N GLU A 47 6.60 1.52 -7.48
CA GLU A 47 8.02 1.22 -7.43
C GLU A 47 8.27 -0.15 -6.78
N THR A 48 9.43 -0.74 -7.09
CA THR A 48 9.87 -1.97 -6.43
C THR A 48 10.62 -1.61 -5.15
N ALA A 49 10.11 -2.11 -4.02
CA ALA A 49 10.64 -1.78 -2.71
C ALA A 49 11.50 -2.96 -2.21
N THR A 50 12.75 -2.71 -1.80
CA THR A 50 13.70 -3.79 -1.44
C THR A 50 14.17 -3.74 0.01
N ASP A 51 14.15 -2.56 0.65
CA ASP A 51 14.54 -2.39 2.06
C ASP A 51 13.56 -1.47 2.80
N VAL A 52 12.39 -2.04 3.09
CA VAL A 52 11.17 -1.33 3.53
C VAL A 52 11.08 -1.14 5.05
N GLY A 53 12.10 -1.57 5.80
CA GLY A 53 12.18 -1.40 7.25
C GLY A 53 11.02 -2.02 8.05
N PHE A 54 10.93 -1.70 9.35
CA PHE A 54 9.86 -2.22 10.20
C PHE A 54 8.50 -1.52 9.96
N TRP A 55 8.54 -0.23 9.62
CA TRP A 55 7.38 0.64 9.43
C TRP A 55 6.81 0.53 8.01
N SER A 56 6.44 -0.70 7.65
CA SER A 56 5.88 -1.05 6.34
C SER A 56 4.42 -1.47 6.47
N LEU A 57 3.72 -1.48 5.33
CA LEU A 57 2.45 -2.17 5.17
C LEU A 57 2.70 -3.70 5.26
N LYS A 58 2.09 -4.37 6.25
CA LYS A 58 2.20 -5.82 6.52
C LYS A 58 0.98 -6.60 6.08
#